data_AF-A0A2A2D516-F1
#
_entry.id   AF-A0A2A2D516-F1
#
_cell.length_a   1.000
_cell.length_b   1.000
_cell.length_c   1.000
_cell.angle_alpha   90.00
_cell.angle_beta   90.00
_cell.angle_gamma   90.00
#
_symmetry.space_group_name_H-M   'P 1'
#
loop_
_entity.id
_entity.type
_entity.pdbx_description
1 polymer ?
#
loop_
_entity_poly.entity_id
_entity_poly.type
_entity_poly.pdbx_seq_one_letter_code
_entity_poly.pdbx_strand_id
1 'polypeptide(L)'
;MWAVLAVGHNLADHVLGQTDRQAAGKAAPSATDVASGTNPRQGWGACLAHVARYHLVMAALVALAWSALPLELSWPGLVAGLTVSVSTHAFFDRRWPVRWILEHSGSANFAQLKTAGMNGMYLADQALHQTALLVSALLITLV
;
A
#
# COMPACT_ATOMS: atom_id res chain seq x y z
N MET A 1 4.55 -1.69 -17.43
CA MET A 1 4.93 -1.83 -16.00
C MET A 1 3.77 -1.56 -15.05
N TRP A 2 3.12 -0.38 -15.06
CA TRP A 2 2.03 -0.07 -14.11
C TRP A 2 0.95 -1.15 -14.00
N ALA A 3 0.46 -1.68 -15.13
CA ALA A 3 -0.55 -2.74 -15.11
C ALA A 3 -0.09 -4.00 -14.34
N VAL A 4 1.18 -4.40 -14.47
CA VAL A 4 1.75 -5.54 -13.73
C VAL A 4 1.74 -5.24 -12.23
N LEU A 5 2.18 -4.03 -11.85
CA LEU A 5 2.19 -3.60 -10.46
C LEU A 5 0.77 -3.48 -9.89
N ALA A 6 -0.19 -2.95 -10.66
CA ALA A 6 -1.58 -2.77 -10.25
C ALA A 6 -2.28 -4.12 -10.03
N VAL A 7 -2.07 -5.10 -10.92
CA VAL A 7 -2.57 -6.47 -10.74
C VAL A 7 -1.90 -7.13 -9.54
N GLY A 8 -0.58 -7.00 -9.41
CA GLY A 8 0.17 -7.53 -8.28
C GLY A 8 -0.30 -6.98 -6.95
N HIS A 9 -0.56 -5.67 -6.89
CA HIS A 9 -1.07 -5.01 -5.71
C HIS A 9 -2.41 -5.57 -5.26
N ASN A 10 -3.37 -5.72 -6.18
CA ASN A 10 -4.67 -6.28 -5.84
C ASN A 10 -4.56 -7.73 -5.34
N LEU A 11 -3.71 -8.55 -5.98
CA LEU A 11 -3.49 -9.92 -5.55
C LEU A 11 -2.79 -9.97 -4.18
N ALA A 12 -1.83 -9.09 -3.95
CA ALA A 12 -1.04 -9.03 -2.73
C ALA A 12 -1.85 -8.52 -1.54
N ASP A 13 -2.59 -7.41 -1.67
CA ASP A 13 -3.33 -6.83 -0.56
C ASP A 13 -4.61 -7.59 -0.22
N HIS A 14 -5.24 -8.24 -1.20
CA HIS A 14 -6.59 -8.79 -1.00
C HIS A 14 -6.67 -10.31 -1.02
N VAL A 15 -5.63 -11.01 -1.48
CA VAL A 15 -5.72 -12.46 -1.70
C VAL A 15 -4.55 -13.23 -1.09
N LEU A 16 -3.30 -12.89 -1.43
CA LEU A 16 -2.13 -13.74 -1.14
C LEU A 16 -1.10 -13.13 -0.18
N GLY A 17 -0.98 -11.80 -0.13
CA GLY A 17 0.06 -11.10 0.63
C GLY A 17 -0.37 -10.64 2.02
N GLN A 18 -1.68 -10.49 2.25
CA GLN A 18 -2.25 -9.98 3.51
C GLN A 18 -3.11 -11.03 4.22
N THR A 19 -2.95 -11.12 5.54
CA THR A 19 -3.82 -11.89 6.44
C THR A 19 -4.73 -10.99 7.24
N ASP A 20 -5.82 -11.52 7.79
CA ASP A 20 -6.74 -10.79 8.67
C ASP A 20 -6.03 -10.15 9.87
N ARG A 21 -5.07 -10.86 10.47
CA ARG A 21 -4.26 -10.34 11.58
C ARG A 21 -3.45 -9.11 11.16
N GLN A 22 -2.86 -9.14 9.97
CA GLN A 22 -2.13 -7.99 9.42
C GLN A 22 -3.09 -6.84 9.11
N ALA A 23 -4.23 -7.13 8.48
CA ALA A 23 -5.26 -6.14 8.15
C ALA A 23 -5.79 -5.41 9.39
N ALA A 24 -6.06 -6.15 10.45
CA ALA A 24 -6.55 -5.61 11.71
C ALA A 24 -5.46 -4.85 12.49
N GLY A 25 -4.20 -5.33 12.43
CA GLY A 25 -3.12 -4.85 13.27
C GLY A 25 -2.18 -3.81 12.65
N LYS A 26 -2.22 -3.56 11.33
CA LYS A 26 -1.23 -2.70 10.64
C LYS A 26 -1.47 -1.19 10.81
N ALA A 27 -2.66 -0.76 11.21
CA ALA A 27 -2.96 0.67 11.37
C ALA A 27 -2.19 1.30 12.54
N ALA A 28 -1.97 2.62 12.49
CA ALA A 28 -1.50 3.35 13.66
C ALA A 28 -2.59 3.41 14.74
N PRO A 29 -2.21 3.38 16.04
CA PRO A 29 -3.14 3.67 17.11
C PRO A 29 -3.71 5.08 16.95
N SER A 30 -4.96 5.27 17.35
CA SER A 30 -5.59 6.60 17.33
C SER A 30 -4.98 7.51 18.39
N ALA A 31 -5.22 8.83 18.29
CA ALA A 31 -4.78 9.78 19.31
C ALA A 31 -5.35 9.45 20.69
N THR A 32 -6.58 8.94 20.75
CA THR A 32 -7.21 8.50 22.01
C THR A 32 -6.53 7.26 22.57
N ASP A 33 -6.15 6.29 21.74
CA ASP A 33 -5.44 5.09 22.18
C ASP A 33 -4.07 5.45 22.76
N VAL A 34 -3.35 6.37 22.12
CA VAL A 34 -2.05 6.85 22.60
C VAL A 34 -2.22 7.60 23.92
N ALA A 35 -3.23 8.46 24.04
CA ALA A 35 -3.54 9.17 25.29
C ALA A 35 -3.91 8.20 26.43
N SER A 36 -4.48 7.04 26.13
CA SER A 36 -4.77 5.98 27.11
C SER A 36 -3.58 5.04 27.38
N GLY A 37 -2.37 5.38 26.89
CA GLY A 37 -1.13 4.64 27.18
C GLY A 37 -0.69 3.64 26.11
N THR A 38 -1.37 3.59 24.96
CA THR A 38 -0.94 2.73 23.84
C THR A 38 0.36 3.25 23.25
N ASN A 39 1.32 2.35 23.00
CA ASN A 39 2.59 2.72 22.36
C ASN A 39 2.32 3.28 20.94
N PRO A 40 2.77 4.51 20.59
CA PRO A 40 2.59 5.09 19.26
C PRO A 40 3.15 4.24 18.11
N ARG A 41 4.11 3.35 18.40
CA ARG A 41 4.71 2.42 17.45
C ARG A 41 3.95 1.10 17.31
N GLN A 42 2.83 0.93 18.01
CA GLN A 42 2.02 -0.29 17.88
C GLN A 42 1.57 -0.46 16.42
N GLY A 43 1.53 -1.72 15.98
CA GLY A 43 1.11 -2.09 14.63
C GLY A 43 2.20 -1.99 13.56
N TRP A 44 3.38 -1.44 13.83
CA TRP A 44 4.49 -1.47 12.86
C TRP A 44 4.93 -2.89 12.50
N GLY A 45 5.00 -3.80 13.47
CA GLY A 45 5.35 -5.20 13.18
C GLY A 45 4.38 -5.87 12.20
N ALA A 46 3.08 -5.64 12.36
CA ALA A 46 2.06 -6.15 11.44
C ALA A 46 2.17 -5.49 10.05
N CYS A 47 2.41 -4.18 10.00
CA CYS A 47 2.58 -3.42 8.78
C CYS A 47 3.84 -3.82 7.99
N LEU A 48 4.99 -3.97 8.66
CA LEU A 48 6.23 -4.39 8.00
C LEU A 48 6.14 -5.85 7.53
N ALA A 49 5.51 -6.73 8.32
CA ALA A 49 5.24 -8.10 7.88
C ALA A 49 4.30 -8.15 6.67
N HIS A 50 3.31 -7.27 6.61
CA HIS A 50 2.43 -7.10 5.46
C HIS A 50 3.22 -6.65 4.23
N VAL A 51 3.95 -5.54 4.34
CA VAL A 51 4.75 -4.97 3.25
C VAL A 51 5.77 -5.98 2.73
N ALA A 52 6.40 -6.77 3.60
CA ALA A 52 7.32 -7.83 3.19
C ALA A 52 6.63 -8.91 2.34
N ARG A 53 5.50 -9.46 2.80
CA ARG A 53 4.73 -10.47 2.05
C ARG A 53 4.15 -9.92 0.76
N TYR A 54 3.64 -8.70 0.80
CA TYR A 54 3.17 -7.97 -0.36
C TYR A 54 4.26 -7.92 -1.44
N HIS A 55 5.49 -7.53 -1.08
CA HIS A 55 6.58 -7.42 -2.05
C HIS A 55 7.08 -8.78 -2.57
N LEU A 56 6.87 -9.89 -1.85
CA LEU A 56 7.11 -11.23 -2.40
C LEU A 56 6.15 -11.55 -3.56
N VAL A 57 4.87 -11.22 -3.40
CA VAL A 57 3.86 -11.39 -4.48
C VAL A 57 4.18 -10.46 -5.65
N MET A 58 4.54 -9.20 -5.39
CA MET A 58 4.95 -8.25 -6.41
C MET A 58 6.18 -8.73 -7.19
N ALA A 59 7.21 -9.21 -6.49
CA ALA A 59 8.42 -9.74 -7.12
C ALA A 59 8.10 -10.95 -8.02
N ALA A 60 7.23 -11.85 -7.58
CA ALA A 60 6.81 -13.00 -8.39
C ALA A 60 6.10 -12.55 -9.68
N LEU A 61 5.18 -11.58 -9.63
CA LEU A 61 4.49 -11.11 -10.83
C LEU A 61 5.38 -10.28 -11.75
N VAL A 62 6.29 -9.47 -11.20
CA VAL A 62 7.28 -8.75 -12.02
C VAL A 62 8.21 -9.74 -12.72
N ALA A 63 8.67 -10.79 -12.02
CA ALA A 63 9.50 -11.84 -12.62
C ALA A 63 8.73 -12.60 -13.72
N LEU A 64 7.46 -12.94 -13.48
CA LEU A 64 6.60 -13.57 -14.49
C LEU A 64 6.44 -12.67 -15.73
N ALA A 65 6.11 -11.40 -15.54
CA ALA A 65 5.97 -10.45 -16.64
C ALA A 65 7.29 -10.26 -17.40
N TRP A 66 8.42 -10.16 -16.70
CA TRP A 66 9.74 -10.04 -17.31
C TRP A 66 10.14 -11.28 -18.12
N SER A 67 9.71 -12.48 -17.69
CA SER A 67 9.97 -13.71 -18.44
C SER A 67 9.14 -13.84 -19.73
N ALA A 68 8.01 -13.13 -19.82
CA ALA A 68 7.04 -13.29 -20.91
C ALA A 68 6.99 -12.08 -21.86
N LEU A 69 7.46 -10.91 -21.42
CA LEU A 69 7.38 -9.65 -22.14
C LEU A 69 8.79 -9.07 -22.34
N PRO A 70 9.05 -8.39 -23.46
CA PRO A 70 10.34 -7.72 -23.71
C PRO A 70 10.46 -6.44 -22.87
N LEU A 71 10.50 -6.57 -21.55
CA LEU A 71 10.65 -5.46 -20.62
C LEU A 71 12.14 -5.20 -20.39
N GLU A 72 12.60 -4.02 -20.79
CA GLU A 72 13.92 -3.52 -20.42
C GLU A 72 13.86 -2.96 -19.00
N LEU A 73 14.53 -3.61 -18.06
CA LEU A 73 14.57 -3.23 -16.66
C LEU A 73 16.02 -2.94 -16.28
N SER A 74 16.28 -1.73 -15.79
CA SER A 74 17.57 -1.39 -15.19
C SER A 74 17.57 -1.71 -13.69
N TRP A 75 18.74 -2.02 -13.14
CA TRP A 75 18.89 -2.18 -11.69
C TRP A 75 18.57 -0.88 -10.92
N PRO A 76 19.07 0.30 -11.35
CA PRO A 76 18.73 1.57 -10.69
C PRO A 76 17.23 1.87 -10.68
N GLY A 77 16.54 1.68 -11.80
CA GLY A 77 15.10 1.89 -11.91
C GLY A 77 14.29 0.95 -11.03
N LEU A 78 14.67 -0.33 -10.99
CA LEU A 78 14.07 -1.32 -10.07
C LEU A 78 14.21 -0.90 -8.61
N VAL A 79 15.42 -0.53 -8.17
CA VAL A 79 15.67 -0.10 -6.79
C VAL A 79 14.89 1.17 -6.45
N ALA A 80 14.89 2.16 -7.35
CA ALA A 80 14.16 3.41 -7.15
C ALA A 80 12.64 3.18 -7.03
N GLY A 81 12.06 2.42 -7.95
CA GLY A 81 10.63 2.13 -7.93
C GLY A 81 10.19 1.29 -6.73
N LEU A 82 10.98 0.28 -6.34
CA LEU A 82 10.71 -0.52 -5.15
C LEU A 82 10.82 0.30 -3.86
N THR A 83 11.78 1.22 -3.78
CA THR A 83 11.93 2.13 -2.63
C THR A 83 10.68 2.99 -2.45
N VAL A 84 10.16 3.56 -3.54
CA VAL A 84 8.90 4.31 -3.52
C VAL A 84 7.74 3.42 -3.09
N SER A 85 7.61 2.22 -3.67
CA SER A 85 6.55 1.27 -3.34
C SER A 85 6.55 0.91 -1.86
N VAL A 86 7.68 0.41 -1.33
CA VAL A 86 7.82 0.02 0.09
C VAL A 86 7.49 1.18 1.02
N SER A 87 8.03 2.37 0.76
CA SER A 87 7.90 3.52 1.65
C SER A 87 6.47 4.05 1.67
N THR A 88 5.85 4.21 0.50
CA THR A 88 4.48 4.72 0.39
C THR A 88 3.46 3.71 0.90
N HIS A 89 3.66 2.41 0.64
CA HIS A 89 2.78 1.35 1.13
C HIS A 89 2.78 1.29 2.66
N ALA A 90 3.97 1.29 3.27
CA ALA A 90 4.11 1.30 4.71
C ALA A 90 3.51 2.56 5.35
N PHE A 91 3.60 3.70 4.67
CA PHE A 91 3.06 4.98 5.14
C PHE A 91 1.54 5.04 5.07
N PHE A 92 0.94 4.70 3.94
CA PHE A 92 -0.52 4.74 3.76
C PHE A 92 -1.24 3.68 4.61
N ASP A 93 -0.64 2.50 4.79
CA ASP A 93 -1.17 1.45 5.68
C ASP A 93 -1.31 1.88 7.15
N ARG A 94 -0.67 2.98 7.54
CA ARG A 94 -0.87 3.58 8.87
C ARG A 94 -2.25 4.24 9.00
N ARG A 95 -3.00 4.38 7.90
CA ARG A 95 -4.38 4.90 7.73
C ARG A 95 -4.59 6.37 8.11
N TRP A 96 -3.81 6.91 9.04
CA TRP A 96 -3.91 8.33 9.41
C TRP A 96 -3.60 9.27 8.23
N PRO A 97 -2.64 9.00 7.31
CA PRO A 97 -2.39 9.93 6.20
C PRO A 97 -3.57 9.97 5.23
N VAL A 98 -4.16 8.81 4.93
CA VAL A 98 -5.34 8.68 4.07
C VAL A 98 -6.52 9.45 4.66
N ARG A 99 -6.75 9.28 5.98
CA ARG A 99 -7.78 10.01 6.71
C ARG A 99 -7.55 11.51 6.65
N TRP A 100 -6.31 11.94 6.93
CA TRP A 100 -5.93 13.34 6.90
C TRP A 100 -6.20 13.95 5.52
N ILE A 101 -5.79 13.29 4.44
CA ILE A 101 -6.06 13.74 3.06
C ILE A 101 -7.56 13.93 2.85
N LEU A 102 -8.38 12.92 3.15
CA LEU A 102 -9.82 13.00 2.95
C LEU A 102 -10.48 14.11 3.78
N GLU A 103 -10.07 14.29 5.04
CA GLU A 103 -10.63 15.32 5.92
C GLU A 103 -10.24 16.73 5.45
N HIS A 104 -9.02 16.91 4.91
CA HIS A 104 -8.52 18.21 4.43
C HIS A 104 -8.83 18.50 2.97
N SER A 105 -9.30 17.51 2.20
CA SER A 105 -9.77 17.67 0.82
C SER A 105 -11.31 17.75 0.72
N GLY A 106 -12.01 17.95 1.84
CA GLY A 106 -13.47 18.11 1.87
C GLY A 106 -14.28 16.81 1.79
N SER A 107 -13.67 15.66 2.06
CA SER A 107 -14.26 14.32 1.97
C SER A 107 -14.37 13.61 3.33
N ALA A 108 -14.55 14.35 4.42
CA ALA A 108 -14.63 13.81 5.78
C ALA A 108 -15.74 12.75 5.95
N ASN A 109 -16.91 12.94 5.33
CA ASN A 109 -18.00 11.95 5.37
C ASN A 109 -17.62 10.64 4.65
N PHE A 110 -16.84 10.73 3.56
CA PHE A 110 -16.33 9.55 2.88
C PHE A 110 -15.32 8.79 3.75
N ALA A 111 -14.49 9.49 4.53
CA ALA A 111 -13.58 8.87 5.51
C ALA A 111 -14.29 8.13 6.67
N GLN A 112 -15.60 8.34 6.83
CA GLN A 112 -16.45 7.66 7.82
C GLN A 112 -17.31 6.54 7.19
N LEU A 113 -17.46 6.51 5.86
CA LEU A 113 -18.31 5.56 5.16
C LEU A 113 -17.85 4.11 5.40
N LYS A 114 -18.75 3.28 5.94
CA LYS A 114 -18.56 1.83 6.19
C LYS A 114 -19.85 1.01 5.99
N THR A 115 -20.78 1.49 5.16
CA THR A 115 -22.13 0.92 5.00
C THR A 115 -22.35 0.42 3.57
N ALA A 116 -23.37 -0.42 3.38
CA ALA A 116 -23.77 -0.96 2.06
C ALA A 116 -22.61 -1.67 1.30
N GLY A 117 -21.70 -2.32 2.02
CA GLY A 117 -20.54 -2.99 1.41
C GLY A 117 -19.41 -2.05 0.96
N MET A 118 -19.55 -0.74 1.17
CA MET A 118 -18.53 0.24 0.85
C MET A 118 -17.74 0.68 2.09
N ASN A 119 -16.45 0.92 1.90
CA ASN A 119 -15.57 1.49 2.92
C ASN A 119 -14.72 2.59 2.28
N GLY A 120 -15.00 3.86 2.62
CA GLY A 120 -14.36 4.99 1.94
C GLY A 120 -12.88 5.13 2.28
N MET A 121 -12.48 4.80 3.52
CA MET A 121 -11.05 4.75 3.89
C MET A 121 -10.31 3.71 3.07
N TYR A 122 -10.90 2.53 2.88
CA TYR A 122 -10.31 1.47 2.07
C TYR A 122 -10.20 1.88 0.59
N LEU A 123 -11.26 2.43 0.00
CA LEU A 123 -11.23 2.86 -1.40
C LEU A 123 -10.21 3.98 -1.65
N ALA A 124 -10.11 4.95 -0.74
CA ALA A 124 -9.10 6.01 -0.83
C ALA A 124 -7.68 5.48 -0.65
N ASP A 125 -7.49 4.53 0.27
CA ASP A 125 -6.23 3.83 0.47
C ASP A 125 -5.79 3.10 -0.81
N GLN A 126 -6.69 2.34 -1.46
CA GLN A 126 -6.41 1.69 -2.74
C GLN A 126 -6.02 2.71 -3.83
N ALA A 127 -6.73 3.84 -3.93
CA ALA A 127 -6.45 4.87 -4.93
C ALA A 127 -5.06 5.52 -4.74
N LEU A 128 -4.67 5.78 -3.49
CA LEU A 128 -3.35 6.34 -3.16
C LEU A 128 -2.23 5.34 -3.46
N HIS A 129 -2.42 4.05 -3.16
CA HIS A 129 -1.49 3.01 -3.55
C HIS A 129 -1.36 2.91 -5.08
N GLN A 130 -2.45 2.92 -5.84
CA GLN A 130 -2.40 2.91 -7.31
C GLN A 130 -1.63 4.12 -7.89
N THR A 131 -1.77 5.29 -7.24
CA THR A 131 -1.02 6.50 -7.60
C THR A 131 0.48 6.34 -7.30
N ALA A 132 0.84 5.76 -6.16
CA ALA A 132 2.23 5.46 -5.84
C ALA A 132 2.84 4.42 -6.81
N LEU A 133 2.05 3.40 -7.21
CA LEU A 133 2.48 2.41 -8.20
C LEU A 133 2.69 3.01 -9.59
N LEU A 134 1.96 4.07 -9.95
CA LEU A 134 2.24 4.83 -11.17
C LEU A 134 3.64 5.46 -11.09
N VAL A 135 3.97 6.11 -9.98
CA VAL A 135 5.31 6.68 -9.76
C VAL A 135 6.38 5.59 -9.78
N SER A 136 6.17 4.47 -9.09
CA SER A 136 7.09 3.32 -9.14
C SER A 136 7.27 2.79 -10.55
N ALA A 137 6.19 2.66 -11.33
CA ALA A 137 6.27 2.19 -12.71
C ALA A 137 7.08 3.14 -13.60
N LEU A 138 6.91 4.46 -13.43
CA LEU A 138 7.69 5.46 -14.15
C LEU A 138 9.18 5.34 -13.81
N LEU A 139 9.54 5.23 -12.53
CA LEU A 139 10.94 5.06 -12.11
C LEU A 139 11.57 3.77 -12.64
N ILE A 140 10.84 2.67 -12.62
CA ILE A 140 11.31 1.38 -13.16
C ILE A 140 11.55 1.45 -14.66
N THR A 141 10.78 2.27 -15.37
CA THR A 141 10.83 2.33 -16.84
C THR A 141 11.79 3.41 -17.36
N LEU A 142 12.04 4.48 -16.60
CA LEU A 142 12.73 5.69 -17.07
C LEU A 142 14.16 5.85 -16.52
N VAL A 143 14.54 5.12 -15.48
CA VAL A 143 15.87 5.18 -14.83
C VAL A 143 16.64 3.91 -15.14
#